data_AF-A0A519T877-F1
#
_entry.id   AF-A0A519T877-F1
#
_cell.length_a   1.000
_cell.length_b   1.000
_cell.length_c   1.000
_cell.angle_alpha   90.00
_cell.angle_beta   90.00
_cell.angle_gamma   90.00
#
_symmetry.space_group_name_H-M   'P 1'
#
loop_
_entity.id
_entity.type
_entity.pdbx_description
1 polymer ?
#
loop_
_entity_poly.entity_id
_entity_poly.type
_entity_poly.pdbx_seq_one_letter_code
_entity_poly.pdbx_strand_id
1 'polypeptide(L)'
;FGVIIRTVAEGHEVAELDRDMQSMVENWETLYTNLRKGQPRDKLLGELGRTSSMLRDMLNESFDSIVVDTPGRFEEMKEYVQKIAPDKLGLVKLHNNKAKVFEHLGIEKQLKTLFGKTVSVPGGGYLVIEHTEALHVVDVNSGSKSNQENDQEATALMINLLAAKEVARQLRLRDMGGIIVVDFIDMRAAESRKKVEDAVYNIMKQDKAKFTILPITKFGLMQITRQRVRPAETIITGEVCPTCGGTGKISASIQVTDEIDNSIDDLLVNQNQNGLTLYVHPFLHAYYTKGLVSKQMKWYLKYYKWVKVMKDTALGLTDFRIEDEHGEQIELHSAAGAMARAQDREVVEITAD
;
A
#
# COMPACT_ATOMS: atom_id res chain seq x y z
N PHE A 1 3.50 -24.36 37.62
CA PHE A 1 3.13 -23.42 36.54
C PHE A 1 2.33 -24.19 35.50
N GLY A 2 1.60 -23.49 34.62
CA GLY A 2 0.92 -24.09 33.46
C GLY A 2 1.68 -23.78 32.18
N VAL A 3 1.52 -24.61 31.14
CA VAL A 3 2.16 -24.42 29.82
C VAL A 3 1.07 -24.50 28.75
N ILE A 4 1.21 -23.68 27.70
CA ILE A 4 0.34 -23.70 26.52
C ILE A 4 1.19 -24.03 25.30
N ILE A 5 0.89 -25.14 24.64
CA ILE A 5 1.53 -25.52 23.38
C ILE A 5 0.95 -24.63 22.26
N ARG A 6 1.82 -23.94 21.53
CA ARG A 6 1.43 -23.03 20.43
C ARG A 6 1.27 -23.80 19.12
N THR A 7 0.53 -23.25 18.18
CA THR A 7 0.36 -23.85 16.83
C THR A 7 1.68 -24.03 16.07
N VAL A 8 2.69 -23.19 16.31
CA VAL A 8 4.03 -23.34 15.72
C VAL A 8 4.72 -24.64 16.15
N ALA A 9 4.33 -25.24 17.27
CA ALA A 9 4.88 -26.50 17.75
C ALA A 9 4.36 -27.73 16.96
N GLU A 10 3.42 -27.56 16.03
CA GLU A 10 2.93 -28.66 15.20
C GLU A 10 4.09 -29.28 14.40
N GLY A 11 4.21 -30.61 14.46
CA GLY A 11 5.25 -31.36 13.77
C GLY A 11 6.63 -31.38 14.45
N HIS A 12 6.84 -30.65 15.55
CA HIS A 12 8.12 -30.62 16.26
C HIS A 12 8.28 -31.82 17.21
N GLU A 13 9.52 -32.24 17.44
CA GLU A 13 9.82 -33.36 18.32
C GLU A 13 9.73 -32.99 19.79
N VAL A 14 9.46 -33.97 20.66
CA VAL A 14 9.37 -33.77 22.12
C VAL A 14 10.65 -33.15 22.68
N ALA A 15 11.82 -33.51 22.15
CA ALA A 15 13.11 -32.95 22.56
C ALA A 15 13.28 -31.45 22.23
N GLU A 16 12.61 -30.95 21.20
CA GLU A 16 12.58 -29.51 20.88
C GLU A 16 11.67 -28.75 21.84
N LEU A 17 10.50 -29.32 22.14
CA LEU A 17 9.56 -28.75 23.10
C LEU A 17 10.14 -28.69 24.51
N ASP A 18 10.90 -29.72 24.92
CA ASP A 18 11.59 -29.74 26.21
C ASP A 18 12.69 -28.67 26.29
N ARG A 19 13.47 -28.49 25.22
CA ARG A 19 14.48 -27.42 25.13
C ARG A 19 13.85 -26.02 25.22
N ASP A 20 12.74 -25.78 24.52
CA ASP A 20 12.02 -24.51 24.60
C ASP A 20 11.46 -24.27 26.01
N MET A 21 10.87 -25.29 26.63
CA MET A 21 10.38 -25.22 28.01
C MET A 21 11.52 -24.93 28.99
N GLN A 22 12.66 -25.60 28.88
CA GLN A 22 13.83 -25.36 29.73
C GLN A 22 14.33 -23.91 29.59
N SER A 23 14.41 -23.39 28.37
CA SER A 23 14.73 -21.97 28.12
C SER A 23 13.73 -21.02 28.79
N MET A 24 12.42 -21.33 28.77
CA MET A 24 11.42 -20.52 29.49
C MET A 24 11.62 -20.58 31.01
N VAL A 25 11.99 -21.73 31.56
CA VAL A 25 12.27 -21.92 32.99
C VAL A 25 13.53 -21.14 33.40
N GLU A 26 14.62 -21.23 32.64
CA GLU A 26 15.86 -20.48 32.90
C GLU A 26 15.62 -18.97 32.87
N ASN A 27 14.83 -18.48 31.90
CA ASN A 27 14.44 -17.08 31.82
C ASN A 27 13.62 -16.66 33.05
N TRP A 28 12.71 -17.52 33.51
CA TRP A 28 11.92 -17.28 34.73
C TRP A 28 12.80 -17.23 35.99
N GLU A 29 13.72 -18.17 36.15
CA GLU A 29 14.64 -18.20 37.29
C GLU A 29 15.58 -17.00 37.32
N THR A 30 16.07 -16.58 36.15
CA THR A 30 16.87 -15.36 35.98
C THR A 30 16.05 -14.13 36.37
N LEU A 31 14.82 -14.01 35.87
CA LEU A 31 13.91 -12.93 36.23
C LEU A 31 13.66 -12.89 37.73
N TYR A 32 13.35 -14.04 38.34
CA TYR A 32 13.05 -14.14 39.76
C TYR A 32 14.26 -13.75 40.63
N THR A 33 15.46 -14.14 40.21
CA THR A 33 16.71 -13.76 40.87
C THR A 33 16.98 -12.25 40.76
N ASN A 34 16.77 -11.67 39.59
CA ASN A 34 16.93 -10.24 39.36
C ASN A 34 15.87 -9.42 40.09
N LEU A 35 14.63 -9.91 40.18
CA LEU A 35 13.53 -9.27 40.91
C LEU A 35 13.87 -9.08 42.39
N ARG A 36 14.56 -10.04 43.01
CA ARG A 36 15.02 -9.91 44.42
C ARG A 36 16.04 -8.79 44.63
N LYS A 37 16.76 -8.39 43.58
CA LYS A 37 17.82 -7.37 43.61
C LYS A 37 17.40 -6.03 42.99
N GLY A 38 16.31 -6.02 42.24
CA GLY A 38 15.85 -4.86 41.47
C GLY A 38 15.28 -3.75 42.35
N GLN A 39 15.39 -2.52 41.88
CA GLN A 39 14.79 -1.34 42.48
C GLN A 39 13.47 -0.97 41.79
N PRO A 40 12.62 -0.15 42.44
CA PRO A 40 11.43 0.40 41.78
C PRO A 40 11.80 1.09 40.46
N ARG A 41 11.09 0.74 39.38
CA ARG A 41 11.28 1.21 37.98
C ARG A 41 12.37 0.50 37.16
N ASP A 42 13.06 -0.49 37.70
CA ASP A 42 13.99 -1.30 36.90
C ASP A 42 13.24 -2.17 35.88
N LYS A 43 13.73 -2.22 34.64
CA LYS A 43 13.25 -3.15 33.61
C LYS A 43 13.91 -4.51 33.81
N LEU A 44 13.20 -5.43 34.47
CA LEU A 44 13.70 -6.78 34.77
C LEU A 44 13.46 -7.79 33.64
N LEU A 45 12.34 -7.62 32.92
CA LEU A 45 12.02 -8.36 31.70
C LEU A 45 11.44 -7.39 30.68
N GLY A 46 11.97 -7.44 29.46
CA GLY A 46 11.38 -6.74 28.32
C GLY A 46 10.63 -7.69 27.42
N GLU A 47 9.60 -7.17 26.75
CA GLU A 47 9.10 -7.86 25.56
C GLU A 47 10.22 -7.96 24.52
N LEU A 48 10.18 -9.04 23.75
CA LEU A 48 11.01 -9.20 22.56
C LEU A 48 10.81 -8.00 21.63
N GLY A 49 11.86 -7.59 20.94
CA GLY A 49 11.73 -6.62 19.85
C GLY A 49 10.69 -7.12 18.83
N ARG A 50 9.98 -6.18 18.17
CA ARG A 50 8.91 -6.50 17.22
C ARG A 50 9.35 -7.50 16.14
N THR A 51 10.61 -7.41 15.71
CA THR A 51 11.25 -8.30 14.73
C THR A 51 11.38 -9.72 15.26
N SER A 52 11.91 -9.90 16.47
CA SER A 52 12.03 -11.19 17.12
C SER A 52 10.66 -11.80 17.45
N SER A 53 9.68 -11.00 17.88
CA SER A 53 8.32 -11.51 18.10
C SER A 53 7.66 -11.99 16.81
N MET A 54 7.87 -11.28 15.70
CA MET A 54 7.38 -11.72 14.38
C MET A 54 8.02 -13.06 13.97
N LEU A 55 9.33 -13.21 14.14
CA LEU A 55 10.02 -14.48 13.82
C LEU A 55 9.52 -15.63 14.67
N ARG A 56 9.37 -15.43 16.00
CA ARG A 56 8.80 -16.44 16.90
C ARG A 56 7.44 -16.95 16.44
N ASP A 57 6.60 -16.05 15.93
CA ASP A 57 5.21 -16.35 15.62
C ASP A 57 5.02 -16.80 14.15
N MET A 58 5.98 -16.53 13.26
CA MET A 58 5.88 -16.80 11.81
C MET A 58 6.85 -17.84 11.28
N LEU A 59 8.04 -17.98 11.86
CA LEU A 59 9.08 -18.87 11.35
C LEU A 59 8.61 -20.32 11.42
N ASN A 60 8.74 -21.04 10.30
CA ASN A 60 8.41 -22.45 10.17
C ASN A 60 9.32 -23.09 9.10
N GLU A 61 9.10 -24.35 8.73
CA GLU A 61 9.92 -25.07 7.74
C GLU A 61 9.79 -24.54 6.30
N SER A 62 8.71 -23.82 5.95
CA SER A 62 8.48 -23.35 4.59
C SER A 62 9.19 -22.03 4.26
N PHE A 63 10.06 -21.54 5.13
CA PHE A 63 10.79 -20.28 4.91
C PHE A 63 12.05 -20.51 4.09
N ASP A 64 12.16 -19.84 2.94
CA ASP A 64 13.36 -19.92 2.08
C ASP A 64 14.39 -18.81 2.37
N SER A 65 13.95 -17.66 2.89
CA SER A 65 14.84 -16.54 3.21
C SER A 65 14.17 -15.49 4.11
N ILE A 66 14.96 -14.86 4.96
CA ILE A 66 14.61 -13.68 5.77
C ILE A 66 15.56 -12.56 5.35
N VAL A 67 15.04 -11.51 4.72
CA VAL A 67 15.85 -10.40 4.17
C VAL A 67 15.65 -9.15 5.02
N VAL A 68 16.74 -8.55 5.49
CA VAL A 68 16.74 -7.38 6.38
C VAL A 68 17.61 -6.30 5.76
N ASP A 69 17.16 -5.05 5.70
CA ASP A 69 17.89 -3.93 5.07
C ASP A 69 18.67 -3.06 6.06
N THR A 70 18.51 -3.31 7.36
CA THR A 70 19.12 -2.51 8.44
C THR A 70 20.11 -3.37 9.23
N PRO A 71 21.42 -3.02 9.26
CA PRO A 71 22.44 -3.83 9.93
C PRO A 71 22.15 -4.15 11.40
N GLY A 72 21.67 -3.17 12.17
CA GLY A 72 21.33 -3.40 13.58
C GLY A 72 20.19 -4.40 13.79
N ARG A 73 19.19 -4.41 12.90
CA ARG A 73 18.09 -5.39 12.96
C ARG A 73 18.51 -6.77 12.47
N PHE A 74 19.44 -6.82 11.53
CA PHE A 74 20.00 -8.08 11.03
C PHE A 74 20.71 -8.84 12.15
N GLU A 75 21.58 -8.19 12.92
CA GLU A 75 22.24 -8.84 14.05
C GLU A 75 21.24 -9.25 15.15
N GLU A 76 20.27 -8.39 15.49
CA GLU A 76 19.17 -8.73 16.43
C GLU A 76 18.42 -10.01 15.99
N MET A 77 18.04 -10.10 14.71
CA MET A 77 17.34 -11.26 14.17
C MET A 77 18.23 -12.50 14.12
N LYS A 78 19.50 -12.35 13.75
CA LYS A 78 20.47 -13.45 13.67
C LYS A 78 20.73 -14.06 15.04
N GLU A 79 20.96 -13.24 16.06
CA GLU A 79 21.09 -13.70 17.45
C GLU A 79 19.85 -14.44 17.93
N TYR A 80 18.67 -13.95 17.55
CA TYR A 80 17.42 -14.61 17.92
C TYR A 80 17.27 -15.97 17.25
N VAL A 81 17.44 -16.05 15.93
CA VAL A 81 17.35 -17.32 15.16
C VAL A 81 18.40 -18.32 15.64
N GLN A 82 19.62 -17.87 15.96
CA GLN A 82 20.67 -18.73 16.52
C GLN A 82 20.24 -19.45 17.81
N LYS A 83 19.40 -18.80 18.63
CA LYS A 83 18.90 -19.36 19.90
C LYS A 83 17.75 -20.33 19.68
N ILE A 84 16.82 -20.03 18.77
CA ILE A 84 15.57 -20.80 18.61
C ILE A 84 15.62 -21.87 17.51
N ALA A 85 16.39 -21.64 16.44
CA ALA A 85 16.47 -22.47 15.24
C ALA A 85 17.85 -22.30 14.57
N PRO A 86 18.93 -22.80 15.20
CA PRO A 86 20.31 -22.59 14.74
C PRO A 86 20.59 -23.15 13.33
N ASP A 87 19.87 -24.19 12.93
CA ASP A 87 19.85 -24.78 11.59
C ASP A 87 19.34 -23.80 10.52
N LYS A 88 18.47 -22.86 10.89
CA LYS A 88 17.87 -21.86 9.99
C LYS A 88 18.65 -20.55 9.91
N LEU A 89 19.81 -20.45 10.56
CA LEU A 89 20.62 -19.23 10.58
C LEU A 89 20.98 -18.74 9.16
N GLY A 90 21.25 -19.67 8.23
CA GLY A 90 21.60 -19.36 6.84
C GLY A 90 20.49 -18.68 6.02
N LEU A 91 19.24 -18.68 6.52
CA LEU A 91 18.12 -18.01 5.86
C LEU A 91 18.16 -16.50 6.05
N VAL A 92 18.77 -16.00 7.14
CA VAL A 92 18.84 -14.57 7.49
C VAL A 92 19.92 -13.88 6.67
N LYS A 93 19.53 -12.91 5.85
CA LYS A 93 20.42 -12.20 4.91
C LYS A 93 20.28 -10.70 5.06
N LEU A 94 21.41 -10.00 5.10
CA LEU A 94 21.47 -8.55 5.03
C LEU A 94 21.38 -8.09 3.57
N HIS A 95 20.43 -7.21 3.27
CA HIS A 95 20.25 -6.59 1.96
C HIS A 95 21.16 -5.38 1.81
N ASN A 96 22.15 -5.48 0.93
CA ASN A 96 23.16 -4.44 0.68
C ASN A 96 23.07 -3.85 -0.74
N ASN A 97 22.01 -4.13 -1.50
CA ASN A 97 21.86 -3.59 -2.86
C ASN A 97 21.49 -2.11 -2.84
N LYS A 98 21.85 -1.39 -3.92
CA LYS A 98 21.48 0.03 -4.10
C LYS A 98 19.97 0.26 -4.19
N ALA A 99 19.24 -0.67 -4.81
CA ALA A 99 17.79 -0.63 -4.87
C ALA A 99 17.19 -1.01 -3.52
N LYS A 100 16.02 -0.43 -3.17
CA LYS A 100 15.32 -0.74 -1.91
C LYS A 100 14.91 -2.22 -1.88
N VAL A 101 14.82 -2.80 -0.67
CA VAL A 101 14.56 -4.23 -0.48
C VAL A 101 13.28 -4.71 -1.17
N PHE A 102 12.18 -3.96 -1.07
CA PHE A 102 10.90 -4.31 -1.68
C PHE A 102 10.90 -4.21 -3.21
N GLU A 103 11.66 -3.27 -3.76
CA GLU A 103 11.83 -3.12 -5.20
C GLU A 103 12.67 -4.27 -5.76
N HIS A 104 13.77 -4.60 -5.10
CA HIS A 104 14.63 -5.73 -5.46
C HIS A 104 13.88 -7.07 -5.42
N LEU A 105 12.96 -7.26 -4.46
CA LEU A 105 12.12 -8.45 -4.34
C LEU A 105 10.87 -8.43 -5.24
N GLY A 106 10.62 -7.34 -5.98
CA GLY A 106 9.46 -7.22 -6.88
C GLY A 106 8.10 -7.10 -6.17
N ILE A 107 8.08 -6.82 -4.86
CA ILE A 107 6.85 -6.73 -4.06
C ILE A 107 6.31 -5.30 -3.93
N GLU A 108 7.11 -4.28 -4.27
CA GLU A 108 6.74 -2.86 -4.18
C GLU A 108 5.41 -2.56 -4.89
N LYS A 109 5.21 -3.10 -6.09
CA LYS A 109 3.97 -2.92 -6.85
C LYS A 109 2.77 -3.50 -6.10
N GLN A 110 2.91 -4.69 -5.53
CA GLN A 110 1.84 -5.33 -4.79
C GLN A 110 1.51 -4.55 -3.52
N LEU A 111 2.52 -4.06 -2.81
CA LEU A 111 2.35 -3.21 -1.63
C LEU A 111 1.55 -1.95 -1.96
N LYS A 112 1.91 -1.24 -3.05
CA LYS A 112 1.18 -0.05 -3.49
C LYS A 112 -0.28 -0.34 -3.83
N THR A 113 -0.56 -1.49 -4.46
CA THR A 113 -1.94 -1.89 -4.77
C THR A 113 -2.80 -2.20 -3.53
N LEU A 114 -2.20 -2.50 -2.38
CA LEU A 114 -2.95 -2.71 -1.13
C LEU A 114 -3.64 -1.43 -0.63
N PHE A 115 -3.18 -0.26 -1.06
CA PHE A 115 -3.80 1.02 -0.73
C PHE A 115 -4.89 1.44 -1.71
N GLY A 116 -4.96 0.79 -2.88
CA GLY A 116 -6.00 1.06 -3.86
C GLY A 116 -7.36 0.52 -3.43
N LYS A 117 -8.45 1.18 -3.86
CA LYS A 117 -9.81 0.63 -3.71
C LYS A 117 -10.02 -0.62 -4.56
N THR A 118 -9.42 -0.66 -5.75
CA THR A 118 -9.62 -1.75 -6.72
C THR A 118 -8.46 -2.73 -6.69
N VAL A 119 -8.78 -4.03 -6.69
CA VAL A 119 -7.80 -5.12 -6.70
C VAL A 119 -8.09 -6.06 -7.85
N SER A 120 -7.13 -6.27 -8.75
CA SER A 120 -7.31 -7.20 -9.87
C SER A 120 -7.31 -8.65 -9.41
N VAL A 121 -8.26 -9.43 -9.90
CA VAL A 121 -8.36 -10.88 -9.69
C VAL A 121 -7.83 -11.59 -10.94
N PRO A 122 -7.01 -12.66 -10.80
CA PRO A 122 -6.63 -13.49 -11.93
C PRO A 122 -7.87 -13.95 -12.71
N GLY A 123 -7.80 -14.00 -14.04
CA GLY A 123 -8.97 -14.33 -14.87
C GLY A 123 -9.81 -13.13 -15.32
N GLY A 124 -9.38 -11.90 -14.99
CA GLY A 124 -9.95 -10.67 -15.55
C GLY A 124 -11.06 -10.03 -14.74
N GLY A 125 -11.40 -10.58 -13.57
CA GLY A 125 -12.24 -9.92 -12.58
C GLY A 125 -11.48 -8.89 -11.75
N TYR A 126 -12.20 -8.15 -10.92
CA TYR A 126 -11.61 -7.26 -9.92
C TYR A 126 -12.51 -7.12 -8.70
N LEU A 127 -11.90 -6.82 -7.56
CA LEU A 127 -12.58 -6.47 -6.31
C LEU A 127 -12.62 -4.95 -6.16
N VAL A 128 -13.70 -4.42 -5.60
CA VAL A 128 -13.77 -3.05 -5.09
C VAL A 128 -13.93 -3.13 -3.57
N ILE A 129 -12.96 -2.59 -2.84
CA ILE A 129 -12.93 -2.64 -1.37
C ILE A 129 -13.21 -1.24 -0.83
N GLU A 130 -14.28 -1.13 -0.05
CA GLU A 130 -14.67 0.11 0.61
C GLU A 130 -14.77 -0.06 2.12
N HIS A 131 -14.40 1.01 2.84
CA HIS A 131 -14.44 1.07 4.28
C HIS A 131 -15.51 2.06 4.69
N THR A 132 -16.48 1.60 5.48
CA THR A 132 -17.48 2.45 6.12
C THR A 132 -17.15 2.58 7.60
N GLU A 133 -17.94 3.35 8.35
CA GLU A 133 -17.78 3.50 9.79
C GLU A 133 -17.89 2.17 10.55
N ALA A 134 -18.90 1.36 10.22
CA ALA A 134 -19.23 0.16 10.99
C ALA A 134 -18.69 -1.14 10.37
N LEU A 135 -18.54 -1.19 9.04
CA LEU A 135 -18.21 -2.42 8.33
C LEU A 135 -17.36 -2.17 7.07
N HIS A 136 -16.79 -3.25 6.54
CA HIS A 136 -16.08 -3.26 5.27
C HIS A 136 -16.92 -3.93 4.21
N VAL A 137 -16.97 -3.35 3.00
CA VAL A 137 -17.70 -3.89 1.85
C VAL A 137 -16.68 -4.30 0.79
N VAL A 138 -16.85 -5.49 0.23
CA VAL A 138 -16.07 -5.98 -0.89
C VAL A 138 -17.02 -6.41 -2.00
N ASP A 139 -16.94 -5.75 -3.14
CA ASP A 139 -17.74 -6.04 -4.34
C ASP A 139 -16.90 -6.78 -5.39
N VAL A 140 -17.43 -7.86 -5.97
CA VAL A 140 -16.75 -8.72 -6.93
C VAL A 140 -17.31 -8.51 -8.33
N ASN A 141 -16.47 -8.07 -9.26
CA ASN A 141 -16.86 -7.79 -10.65
C ASN A 141 -16.17 -8.73 -11.64
N SER A 142 -16.94 -9.24 -12.61
CA SER A 142 -16.40 -9.90 -13.81
C SER A 142 -16.03 -8.83 -14.84
N GLY A 143 -14.73 -8.59 -15.08
CA GLY A 143 -14.30 -7.61 -16.09
C GLY A 143 -14.65 -8.04 -17.52
N SER A 144 -14.41 -7.17 -18.50
CA SER A 144 -14.93 -7.22 -19.88
C SER A 144 -14.56 -8.47 -20.71
N LYS A 145 -13.73 -9.38 -20.19
CA LYS A 145 -13.28 -10.60 -20.88
C LYS A 145 -14.19 -11.82 -20.68
N SER A 146 -15.27 -11.70 -19.91
CA SER A 146 -16.18 -12.81 -19.57
C SER A 146 -17.32 -13.07 -20.59
N ASN A 147 -17.36 -12.38 -21.73
CA ASN A 147 -18.46 -12.44 -22.71
C ASN A 147 -18.44 -13.70 -23.64
N GLN A 148 -18.11 -14.88 -23.12
CA GLN A 148 -18.41 -16.13 -23.85
C GLN A 148 -19.78 -16.64 -23.40
N GLU A 149 -20.80 -16.39 -24.22
CA GLU A 149 -22.24 -16.44 -23.92
C GLU A 149 -22.81 -17.80 -23.46
N ASN A 150 -22.05 -18.89 -23.48
CA ASN A 150 -22.61 -20.22 -23.24
C ASN A 150 -22.50 -20.74 -21.80
N ASP A 151 -21.78 -20.08 -20.88
CA ASP A 151 -21.75 -20.52 -19.47
C ASP A 151 -21.46 -19.37 -18.47
N GLN A 152 -22.42 -18.46 -18.34
CA GLN A 152 -22.35 -17.35 -17.38
C GLN A 152 -22.25 -17.86 -15.93
N GLU A 153 -22.93 -18.95 -15.59
CA GLU A 153 -22.92 -19.52 -14.24
C GLU A 153 -21.54 -20.11 -13.89
N ALA A 154 -20.93 -20.91 -14.79
CA ALA A 154 -19.58 -21.41 -14.54
C ALA A 154 -18.53 -20.29 -14.52
N THR A 155 -18.71 -19.25 -15.35
CA THR A 155 -17.83 -18.09 -15.33
C THR A 155 -17.93 -17.32 -14.01
N ALA A 156 -19.14 -17.07 -13.52
CA ALA A 156 -19.38 -16.45 -12.23
C ALA A 156 -18.76 -17.29 -11.09
N LEU A 157 -18.98 -18.61 -11.09
CA LEU A 157 -18.38 -19.51 -10.12
C LEU A 157 -16.85 -19.45 -10.17
N MET A 158 -16.25 -19.52 -11.36
CA MET A 158 -14.79 -19.45 -11.53
C MET A 158 -14.23 -18.14 -10.97
N ILE A 159 -14.84 -17.01 -11.32
CA ILE A 159 -14.38 -15.69 -10.85
C ILE A 159 -14.57 -15.56 -9.35
N ASN A 160 -15.70 -16.00 -8.79
CA ASN A 160 -15.95 -15.98 -7.35
C ASN A 160 -14.96 -16.84 -6.56
N LEU A 161 -14.54 -18.00 -7.08
CA LEU A 161 -13.51 -18.83 -6.45
C LEU A 161 -12.12 -18.17 -6.46
N LEU A 162 -11.79 -17.43 -7.52
CA LEU A 162 -10.54 -16.65 -7.58
C LEU A 162 -10.63 -15.40 -6.67
N ALA A 163 -11.79 -14.75 -6.64
CA ALA A 163 -12.09 -13.64 -5.75
C ALA A 163 -12.02 -14.07 -4.28
N ALA A 164 -12.51 -15.25 -3.91
CA ALA A 164 -12.43 -15.78 -2.54
C ALA A 164 -10.98 -15.84 -2.03
N LYS A 165 -10.04 -16.27 -2.88
CA LYS A 165 -8.59 -16.25 -2.56
C LYS A 165 -8.09 -14.84 -2.33
N GLU A 166 -8.47 -13.92 -3.20
CA GLU A 166 -8.01 -12.54 -3.14
C GLU A 166 -8.62 -11.77 -1.97
N VAL A 167 -9.91 -11.96 -1.66
CA VAL A 167 -10.58 -11.42 -0.47
C VAL A 167 -9.82 -11.84 0.78
N ALA A 168 -9.63 -13.14 1.00
CA ALA A 168 -8.91 -13.63 2.19
C ALA A 168 -7.48 -13.08 2.28
N ARG A 169 -6.80 -12.93 1.15
CA ARG A 169 -5.46 -12.31 1.07
C ARG A 169 -5.50 -10.83 1.48
N GLN A 170 -6.46 -10.06 0.95
CA GLN A 170 -6.62 -8.64 1.25
C GLN A 170 -7.00 -8.40 2.71
N LEU A 171 -7.88 -9.23 3.29
CA LEU A 171 -8.24 -9.13 4.70
C LEU A 171 -7.02 -9.23 5.62
N ARG A 172 -6.07 -10.13 5.30
CA ARG A 172 -4.81 -10.26 6.05
C ARG A 172 -3.86 -9.11 5.80
N LEU A 173 -3.66 -8.73 4.53
CA LEU A 173 -2.66 -7.73 4.16
C LEU A 173 -3.06 -6.30 4.56
N ARG A 174 -4.36 -5.99 4.54
CA ARG A 174 -4.91 -4.70 5.01
C ARG A 174 -5.32 -4.73 6.48
N ASP A 175 -5.09 -5.85 7.16
CA ASP A 175 -5.52 -6.11 8.55
C ASP A 175 -6.99 -5.72 8.83
N MET A 176 -7.87 -6.05 7.88
CA MET A 176 -9.29 -5.73 7.98
C MET A 176 -9.92 -6.61 9.06
N GLY A 177 -10.61 -5.99 10.00
CA GLY A 177 -11.30 -6.69 11.08
C GLY A 177 -12.53 -5.93 11.55
N GLY A 178 -13.41 -6.63 12.26
CA GLY A 178 -14.79 -6.24 12.44
C GLY A 178 -15.69 -6.98 11.46
N ILE A 179 -16.79 -6.35 11.06
CA ILE A 179 -17.76 -6.93 10.11
C ILE A 179 -17.29 -6.65 8.68
N ILE A 180 -17.24 -7.69 7.88
CA ILE A 180 -16.93 -7.65 6.45
C ILE A 180 -18.10 -8.26 5.70
N VAL A 181 -18.57 -7.56 4.68
CA VAL A 181 -19.61 -8.02 3.77
C VAL A 181 -18.98 -8.17 2.40
N VAL A 182 -19.13 -9.35 1.80
CA VAL A 182 -18.63 -9.65 0.45
C VAL A 182 -19.83 -9.90 -0.46
N ASP A 183 -19.94 -9.09 -1.49
CA ASP A 183 -20.93 -9.21 -2.56
C ASP A 183 -20.30 -9.97 -3.72
N PHE A 184 -20.59 -11.27 -3.80
CA PHE A 184 -20.11 -12.13 -4.88
C PHE A 184 -21.02 -12.00 -6.10
N ILE A 185 -20.48 -12.30 -7.29
CA ILE A 185 -21.29 -12.34 -8.51
C ILE A 185 -22.43 -13.34 -8.32
N ASP A 186 -23.64 -12.95 -8.71
CA ASP A 186 -24.85 -13.76 -8.57
C ASP A 186 -24.67 -15.17 -9.15
N MET A 187 -25.04 -16.17 -8.35
CA MET A 187 -25.03 -17.58 -8.72
C MET A 187 -26.42 -18.17 -8.50
N ARG A 188 -27.03 -18.76 -9.53
CA ARG A 188 -28.38 -19.35 -9.44
C ARG A 188 -28.34 -20.68 -8.69
N ALA A 189 -27.33 -21.51 -8.95
CA ALA A 189 -27.23 -22.84 -8.35
C ALA A 189 -26.78 -22.76 -6.88
N ALA A 190 -27.52 -23.46 -6.00
CA ALA A 190 -27.14 -23.56 -4.58
C ALA A 190 -25.79 -24.26 -4.38
N GLU A 191 -25.45 -25.21 -5.26
CA GLU A 191 -24.16 -25.89 -5.26
C GLU A 191 -23.00 -24.92 -5.54
N SER A 192 -23.17 -23.99 -6.48
CA SER A 192 -22.17 -22.96 -6.78
C SER A 192 -21.90 -22.05 -5.58
N ARG A 193 -22.98 -21.56 -4.93
CA ARG A 193 -22.86 -20.77 -3.68
C ARG A 193 -22.12 -21.56 -2.59
N LYS A 194 -22.46 -22.84 -2.43
CA LYS A 194 -21.82 -23.69 -1.43
C LYS A 194 -20.32 -23.89 -1.70
N LYS A 195 -19.93 -24.08 -2.97
CA LYS A 195 -18.51 -24.17 -3.36
C LYS A 195 -17.73 -22.91 -3.02
N VAL A 196 -18.32 -21.72 -3.19
CA VAL A 196 -17.68 -20.44 -2.83
C VAL A 196 -17.55 -20.30 -1.32
N GLU A 197 -18.59 -20.62 -0.54
CA GLU A 197 -18.52 -20.65 0.93
C GLU A 197 -17.39 -21.55 1.44
N ASP A 198 -17.34 -22.78 0.94
CA ASP A 198 -16.33 -23.76 1.36
C ASP A 198 -14.93 -23.32 0.94
N ALA A 199 -14.78 -22.67 -0.22
CA ALA A 199 -13.52 -22.10 -0.66
C ALA A 199 -13.04 -20.99 0.30
N VAL A 200 -13.90 -20.01 0.61
CA VAL A 200 -13.56 -18.92 1.55
C VAL A 200 -13.17 -19.50 2.90
N TYR A 201 -13.96 -20.44 3.44
CA TYR A 201 -13.67 -21.09 4.72
C TYR A 201 -12.31 -21.80 4.71
N ASN A 202 -12.05 -22.62 3.69
CA ASN A 202 -10.80 -23.37 3.60
C ASN A 202 -9.56 -22.48 3.47
N ILE A 203 -9.66 -21.35 2.76
CA ILE A 203 -8.55 -20.39 2.62
C ILE A 203 -8.34 -19.61 3.93
N MET A 204 -9.43 -19.23 4.59
CA MET A 204 -9.39 -18.48 5.85
C MET A 204 -8.86 -19.30 7.03
N LYS A 205 -8.88 -20.65 6.97
CA LYS A 205 -8.26 -21.52 8.01
C LYS A 205 -6.79 -21.20 8.29
N GLN A 206 -6.07 -20.65 7.31
CA GLN A 206 -4.67 -20.25 7.45
C GLN A 206 -4.51 -18.88 8.13
N ASP A 207 -5.60 -18.14 8.34
CA ASP A 207 -5.58 -16.86 9.03
C ASP A 207 -5.38 -17.08 10.54
N LYS A 208 -4.46 -16.32 11.13
CA LYS A 208 -4.18 -16.36 12.57
C LYS A 208 -5.25 -15.63 13.38
N ALA A 209 -5.95 -14.67 12.78
CA ALA A 209 -7.04 -13.97 13.43
C ALA A 209 -8.25 -14.90 13.56
N LYS A 210 -8.92 -14.88 14.71
CA LYS A 210 -10.21 -15.60 14.86
C LYS A 210 -11.22 -15.03 13.87
N PHE A 211 -11.94 -15.90 13.19
CA PHE A 211 -12.96 -15.50 12.24
C PHE A 211 -14.23 -16.35 12.37
N THR A 212 -15.32 -15.82 11.85
CA THR A 212 -16.57 -16.55 11.65
C THR A 212 -17.13 -16.14 10.30
N ILE A 213 -17.61 -17.12 9.53
CA ILE A 213 -18.18 -16.93 8.20
C ILE A 213 -19.61 -17.45 8.27
N LEU A 214 -20.57 -16.62 7.89
CA LEU A 214 -21.96 -17.04 7.72
C LEU A 214 -22.20 -17.49 6.28
N PRO A 215 -23.18 -18.39 6.04
CA PRO A 215 -23.59 -18.77 4.68
C PRO A 215 -24.00 -17.55 3.86
N ILE A 216 -23.88 -17.66 2.53
CA ILE A 216 -24.33 -16.64 1.60
C ILE A 216 -25.84 -16.45 1.79
N THR A 217 -26.24 -15.21 2.06
CA THR A 217 -27.64 -14.86 2.31
C THR A 217 -28.48 -14.98 1.04
N LYS A 218 -29.80 -14.87 1.19
CA LYS A 218 -30.74 -14.81 0.05
C LYS A 218 -30.48 -13.61 -0.87
N PHE A 219 -29.79 -12.58 -0.38
CA PHE A 219 -29.40 -11.39 -1.15
C PHE A 219 -28.01 -11.51 -1.80
N GLY A 220 -27.38 -12.70 -1.82
CA GLY A 220 -26.07 -12.90 -2.45
C GLY A 220 -24.86 -12.49 -1.58
N LEU A 221 -25.11 -11.87 -0.42
CA LEU A 221 -24.05 -11.37 0.46
C LEU A 221 -23.49 -12.46 1.38
N MET A 222 -22.17 -12.54 1.47
CA MET A 222 -21.45 -13.29 2.51
C MET A 222 -21.04 -12.36 3.65
N GLN A 223 -21.20 -12.80 4.89
CA GLN A 223 -20.84 -12.03 6.08
C GLN A 223 -19.71 -12.73 6.83
N ILE A 224 -18.66 -11.97 7.13
CA ILE A 224 -17.47 -12.45 7.83
C ILE A 224 -17.21 -11.53 9.01
N THR A 225 -17.02 -12.09 10.20
CA THR A 225 -16.45 -11.36 11.33
C THR A 225 -15.01 -11.81 11.51
N ARG A 226 -14.06 -10.87 11.53
CA ARG A 226 -12.63 -11.15 11.74
C ARG A 226 -12.10 -10.35 12.91
N GLN A 227 -11.42 -11.00 13.85
CA GLN A 227 -10.81 -10.35 15.00
C GLN A 227 -9.70 -9.40 14.54
N ARG A 228 -9.70 -8.15 15.04
CA ARG A 228 -8.59 -7.22 14.85
C ARG A 228 -7.40 -7.68 15.67
N VAL A 229 -6.26 -7.88 15.00
CA VAL A 229 -5.01 -8.28 15.67
C VAL A 229 -4.22 -7.04 16.11
N ARG A 230 -4.43 -5.90 15.46
CA ARG A 230 -3.84 -4.60 15.80
C ARG A 230 -4.92 -3.52 15.87
N PRO A 231 -4.71 -2.43 16.65
CA PRO A 231 -5.50 -1.22 16.50
C PRO A 231 -5.46 -0.78 15.03
N ALA A 232 -6.60 -0.41 14.46
CA ALA A 232 -6.60 0.16 13.12
C ALA A 232 -5.93 1.54 13.21
N GLU A 233 -4.66 1.62 12.85
CA GLU A 233 -4.10 2.89 12.43
C GLU A 233 -4.75 3.19 11.09
N THR A 234 -5.56 4.24 11.03
CA THR A 234 -5.94 4.84 9.76
C THR A 234 -4.67 5.38 9.14
N ILE A 235 -3.94 4.53 8.42
CA ILE A 235 -2.82 4.99 7.61
C ILE A 235 -3.48 5.77 6.47
N ILE A 236 -3.51 7.09 6.59
CA ILE A 236 -3.91 7.98 5.51
C ILE A 236 -2.81 7.84 4.43
N THR A 237 -2.96 6.86 3.56
CA THR A 237 -2.05 6.61 2.43
C THR A 237 -2.50 7.28 1.15
N GLY A 238 -3.70 7.87 1.17
CA GLY A 238 -4.17 8.74 0.10
C GLY A 238 -3.48 10.09 0.21
N GLU A 239 -2.49 10.33 -0.63
CA GLU A 239 -2.10 11.69 -0.96
C GLU A 239 -3.22 12.31 -1.80
N VAL A 240 -3.62 13.54 -1.47
CA VAL A 240 -4.55 14.30 -2.32
C VAL A 240 -3.90 14.41 -3.70
N CYS A 241 -4.61 13.94 -4.74
CA CYS A 241 -4.05 13.94 -6.09
C CYS A 241 -3.64 15.38 -6.46
N PRO A 242 -2.35 15.67 -6.70
CA PRO A 242 -1.88 17.04 -6.91
C PRO A 242 -2.49 17.66 -8.16
N THR A 243 -2.86 16.82 -9.13
CA THR A 243 -3.46 17.22 -10.40
C THR A 243 -4.93 17.65 -10.29
N CYS A 244 -5.70 17.08 -9.36
CA CYS A 244 -7.14 17.39 -9.24
C CYS A 244 -7.58 17.86 -7.86
N GLY A 245 -6.68 18.00 -6.90
CA GLY A 245 -7.01 18.34 -5.51
C GLY A 245 -7.95 17.32 -4.86
N GLY A 246 -7.98 16.07 -5.33
CA GLY A 246 -8.92 15.04 -4.85
C GLY A 246 -10.33 15.12 -5.44
N THR A 247 -10.62 16.08 -6.32
CA THR A 247 -11.96 16.22 -6.95
C THR A 247 -12.25 15.17 -8.04
N GLY A 248 -11.21 14.50 -8.54
CA GLY A 248 -11.31 13.55 -9.66
C GLY A 248 -11.56 14.21 -11.02
N LYS A 249 -11.52 15.55 -11.11
CA LYS A 249 -11.72 16.32 -12.35
C LYS A 249 -10.55 17.27 -12.57
N ILE A 250 -10.16 17.48 -13.81
CA ILE A 250 -9.15 18.48 -14.20
C ILE A 250 -9.68 19.38 -15.30
N SER A 251 -9.11 20.58 -15.40
CA SER A 251 -9.27 21.44 -16.57
C SER A 251 -8.72 20.75 -17.82
N ALA A 252 -9.14 21.21 -19.00
CA ALA A 252 -8.73 20.58 -20.24
C ALA A 252 -7.20 20.69 -20.39
N SER A 253 -6.52 19.56 -20.55
CA SER A 253 -5.05 19.49 -20.60
C SER A 253 -4.41 20.26 -21.77
N ILE A 254 -5.22 20.75 -22.71
CA ILE A 254 -4.77 21.65 -23.79
C ILE A 254 -4.59 23.09 -23.29
N GLN A 255 -5.35 23.51 -22.28
CA GLN A 255 -5.32 24.88 -21.76
C GLN A 255 -4.00 25.19 -21.06
N VAL A 256 -3.43 24.23 -20.32
CA VAL A 256 -2.14 24.44 -19.64
C VAL A 256 -1.02 24.77 -20.63
N THR A 257 -1.02 24.17 -21.83
CA THR A 257 0.00 24.50 -22.83
C THR A 257 -0.18 25.89 -23.41
N ASP A 258 -1.42 26.35 -23.56
CA ASP A 258 -1.70 27.72 -24.03
C ASP A 258 -1.32 28.75 -22.94
N GLU A 259 -1.60 28.45 -21.66
CA GLU A 259 -1.20 29.28 -20.53
C GLU A 259 0.32 29.40 -20.38
N ILE A 260 1.04 28.28 -20.54
CA ILE A 260 2.52 28.28 -20.55
C ILE A 260 3.03 29.13 -21.72
N ASP A 261 2.53 28.90 -22.94
CA ASP A 261 2.99 29.60 -24.14
C ASP A 261 2.75 31.12 -24.01
N ASN A 262 1.59 31.54 -23.47
CA ASN A 262 1.26 32.94 -23.21
C ASN A 262 2.11 33.55 -22.09
N SER A 263 2.34 32.83 -20.99
CA SER A 263 3.16 33.30 -19.87
C SER A 263 4.62 33.52 -20.30
N ILE A 264 5.16 32.60 -21.11
CA ILE A 264 6.52 32.74 -21.66
C ILE A 264 6.61 33.91 -22.64
N ASP A 265 5.60 34.12 -23.49
CA ASP A 265 5.54 35.27 -24.40
C ASP A 265 5.55 36.59 -23.62
N ASP A 266 4.67 36.73 -22.61
CA ASP A 266 4.59 37.93 -21.77
C ASP A 266 5.90 38.21 -21.03
N LEU A 267 6.49 37.18 -20.39
CA LEU A 267 7.74 37.33 -19.64
C LEU A 267 8.93 37.72 -20.53
N LEU A 268 9.03 37.14 -21.73
CA LEU A 268 10.16 37.40 -22.63
C LEU A 268 10.00 38.72 -23.40
N VAL A 269 8.78 39.09 -23.78
CA VAL A 269 8.48 40.25 -24.64
C VAL A 269 8.14 41.49 -23.81
N ASN A 270 7.13 41.40 -22.94
CA ASN A 270 6.63 42.57 -22.21
C ASN A 270 7.46 42.87 -20.98
N GLN A 271 7.87 41.85 -20.23
CA GLN A 271 8.66 42.01 -19.01
C GLN A 271 10.18 41.93 -19.26
N ASN A 272 10.59 41.62 -20.49
CA ASN A 272 11.99 41.51 -20.94
C ASN A 272 12.89 40.64 -20.03
N GLN A 273 12.32 39.62 -19.39
CA GLN A 273 13.06 38.72 -18.52
C GLN A 273 14.05 37.86 -19.33
N ASN A 274 15.15 37.46 -18.68
CA ASN A 274 16.17 36.59 -19.23
C ASN A 274 16.39 35.39 -18.30
N GLY A 275 16.99 34.32 -18.82
CA GLY A 275 17.38 33.17 -17.99
C GLY A 275 16.24 32.33 -17.42
N LEU A 276 15.04 32.41 -17.99
CA LEU A 276 13.85 31.70 -17.48
C LEU A 276 14.02 30.18 -17.41
N THR A 277 13.52 29.60 -16.33
CA THR A 277 13.42 28.14 -16.14
C THR A 277 11.97 27.73 -15.90
N LEU A 278 11.41 26.98 -16.83
CA LEU A 278 10.07 26.39 -16.76
C LEU A 278 10.14 24.99 -16.15
N TYR A 279 9.48 24.79 -15.01
CA TYR A 279 9.28 23.50 -14.36
C TYR A 279 7.90 22.95 -14.71
N VAL A 280 7.86 21.72 -15.21
CA VAL A 280 6.63 21.04 -15.64
C VAL A 280 6.67 19.54 -15.35
N HIS A 281 5.51 18.92 -15.29
CA HIS A 281 5.39 17.46 -15.21
C HIS A 281 6.13 16.76 -16.38
N PRO A 282 6.75 15.56 -16.19
CA PRO A 282 7.50 14.86 -17.24
C PRO A 282 6.79 14.68 -18.59
N PHE A 283 5.46 14.55 -18.59
CA PHE A 283 4.67 14.50 -19.84
C PHE A 283 4.73 15.82 -20.63
N LEU A 284 4.54 16.95 -19.96
CA LEU A 284 4.67 18.27 -20.58
C LEU A 284 6.12 18.55 -20.98
N HIS A 285 7.10 18.17 -20.16
CA HIS A 285 8.51 18.28 -20.56
C HIS A 285 8.76 17.53 -21.88
N ALA A 286 8.25 16.30 -22.03
CA ALA A 286 8.40 15.54 -23.26
C ALA A 286 7.72 16.26 -24.44
N TYR A 287 6.53 16.82 -24.23
CA TYR A 287 5.82 17.61 -25.24
C TYR A 287 6.60 18.84 -25.73
N TYR A 288 7.29 19.55 -24.83
CA TYR A 288 8.05 20.75 -25.19
C TYR A 288 9.44 20.48 -25.80
N THR A 289 10.09 19.38 -25.39
CA THR A 289 11.50 19.10 -25.70
C THR A 289 11.73 18.05 -26.79
N LYS A 290 10.78 17.15 -27.06
CA LYS A 290 10.94 16.09 -28.07
C LYS A 290 10.50 16.54 -29.46
N GLY A 291 11.07 15.92 -30.50
CA GLY A 291 10.82 16.21 -31.91
C GLY A 291 12.03 16.85 -32.63
N LEU A 292 12.01 16.83 -33.97
CA LEU A 292 13.10 17.40 -34.80
C LEU A 292 13.18 18.93 -34.67
N VAL A 293 12.03 19.60 -34.54
CA VAL A 293 11.92 21.02 -34.21
C VAL A 293 11.01 21.14 -32.98
N SER A 294 11.61 21.03 -31.80
CA SER A 294 10.88 21.07 -30.52
C SER A 294 10.23 22.44 -30.31
N LYS A 295 9.18 22.50 -29.48
CA LYS A 295 8.54 23.79 -29.13
C LYS A 295 9.52 24.73 -28.43
N GLN A 296 10.38 24.19 -27.57
CA GLN A 296 11.47 24.94 -26.95
C GLN A 296 12.40 25.60 -27.99
N MET A 297 12.73 24.89 -29.07
CA MET A 297 13.52 25.46 -30.17
C MET A 297 12.76 26.57 -30.91
N LYS A 298 11.43 26.43 -31.07
CA LYS A 298 10.60 27.49 -31.67
C LYS A 298 10.61 28.77 -30.83
N TRP A 299 10.60 28.67 -29.49
CA TRP A 299 10.77 29.83 -28.62
C TRP A 299 12.13 30.49 -28.82
N TYR A 300 13.21 29.70 -28.86
CA TYR A 300 14.54 30.25 -29.13
C TYR A 300 14.62 30.98 -30.47
N LEU A 301 14.05 30.40 -31.53
CA LEU A 301 14.01 31.04 -32.85
C LEU A 301 13.14 32.30 -32.89
N LYS A 302 12.07 32.36 -32.11
CA LYS A 302 11.14 33.51 -32.05
C LYS A 302 11.71 34.68 -31.24
N TYR A 303 12.27 34.40 -30.06
CA TYR A 303 12.66 35.43 -29.10
C TYR A 303 14.17 35.65 -28.98
N TYR A 304 14.99 34.79 -29.61
CA TYR A 304 16.45 34.77 -29.46
C TYR A 304 16.93 34.59 -28.00
N LYS A 305 16.05 34.05 -27.13
CA LYS A 305 16.30 33.77 -25.72
C LYS A 305 16.01 32.30 -25.44
N TRP A 306 16.91 31.63 -24.72
CA TRP A 306 16.74 30.21 -24.37
C TRP A 306 15.98 30.06 -23.05
N VAL A 307 14.82 29.41 -23.10
CA VAL A 307 14.05 29.02 -21.91
C VAL A 307 14.46 27.60 -21.51
N LYS A 308 14.96 27.41 -20.30
CA LYS A 308 15.26 26.07 -19.77
C LYS A 308 13.94 25.38 -19.41
N VAL A 309 13.78 24.11 -19.78
CA VAL A 309 12.60 23.31 -19.41
C VAL A 309 13.06 22.16 -18.54
N MET A 310 12.59 22.11 -17.30
CA MET A 310 12.99 21.17 -16.27
C MET A 310 11.81 20.28 -15.89
N LYS A 311 12.10 19.03 -15.53
CA LYS A 311 11.09 18.08 -15.06
C LYS A 311 10.91 18.26 -13.56
N ASP A 312 9.66 18.33 -13.13
CA ASP A 312 9.30 18.21 -11.72
C ASP A 312 8.17 17.19 -11.60
N THR A 313 8.45 16.09 -10.90
CA THR A 313 7.47 15.01 -10.67
C THR A 313 6.48 15.34 -9.55
N ALA A 314 6.74 16.39 -8.77
CA ALA A 314 5.83 16.85 -7.72
C ALA A 314 4.69 17.72 -8.28
N LEU A 315 4.86 18.29 -9.48
CA LEU A 315 3.82 19.09 -10.14
C LEU A 315 2.71 18.20 -10.72
N GLY A 316 1.46 18.66 -10.58
CA GLY A 316 0.32 18.08 -11.27
C GLY A 316 0.45 18.21 -12.79
N LEU A 317 -0.34 17.44 -13.54
CA LEU A 317 -0.28 17.46 -15.01
C LEU A 317 -0.62 18.84 -15.61
N THR A 318 -1.45 19.60 -14.91
CA THR A 318 -1.92 20.94 -15.31
C THR A 318 -1.17 22.07 -14.61
N ASP A 319 -0.18 21.75 -13.77
CA ASP A 319 0.57 22.74 -13.02
C ASP A 319 1.92 23.01 -13.67
N PHE A 320 2.38 24.24 -13.55
CA PHE A 320 3.71 24.66 -13.99
C PHE A 320 4.24 25.78 -13.11
N ARG A 321 5.55 25.92 -13.07
CA ARG A 321 6.25 26.99 -12.36
C ARG A 321 7.29 27.60 -13.27
N ILE A 322 7.45 28.92 -13.21
CA ILE A 322 8.51 29.64 -13.91
C ILE A 322 9.39 30.32 -12.87
N GLU A 323 10.69 30.11 -12.98
CA GLU A 323 11.71 30.81 -12.20
C GLU A 323 12.49 31.77 -13.10
N ASP A 324 12.95 32.87 -12.52
CA ASP A 324 13.85 33.82 -13.15
C ASP A 324 15.32 33.34 -13.16
N GLU A 325 16.24 34.21 -13.57
CA GLU A 325 17.68 33.89 -13.60
C GLU A 325 18.32 33.72 -12.22
N HIS A 326 17.67 34.21 -11.16
CA HIS A 326 18.12 34.09 -9.77
C HIS A 326 17.51 32.86 -9.07
N GLY A 327 16.61 32.13 -9.75
CA GLY A 327 15.91 30.98 -9.18
C GLY A 327 14.72 31.39 -8.30
N GLU A 328 14.26 32.64 -8.39
CA GLU A 328 13.06 33.09 -7.70
C GLU A 328 11.82 32.76 -8.54
N GLN A 329 10.79 32.22 -7.88
CA GLN A 329 9.54 31.87 -8.54
C GLN A 329 8.78 33.14 -8.94
N ILE A 330 8.49 33.28 -10.22
CA ILE A 330 7.68 34.38 -10.74
C ILE A 330 6.21 34.08 -10.44
N GLU A 331 5.54 34.96 -9.69
CA GLU A 331 4.09 34.86 -9.49
C GLU A 331 3.37 35.20 -10.81
N LEU A 332 2.83 34.16 -11.45
CA LEU A 332 2.00 34.31 -12.63
C LEU A 332 0.58 34.66 -12.19
N HIS A 333 0.06 35.79 -12.67
CA HIS A 333 -1.36 36.11 -12.56
C HIS A 333 -2.16 35.25 -13.55
N SER A 334 -2.23 33.93 -13.34
CA SER A 334 -3.13 33.07 -14.11
C SER A 334 -4.51 33.07 -13.47
N ALA A 335 -5.55 33.28 -14.29
CA ALA A 335 -6.95 33.21 -13.85
C ALA A 335 -7.32 31.82 -13.30
N ALA A 336 -6.59 30.77 -13.68
CA ALA A 336 -6.77 29.40 -13.19
C ALA A 336 -6.26 29.20 -11.76
N GLY A 337 -5.14 29.84 -11.38
CA GLY A 337 -4.60 29.78 -10.02
C GLY A 337 -5.46 30.51 -8.98
N ALA A 338 -6.21 31.52 -9.41
CA ALA A 338 -7.15 32.24 -8.55
C ALA A 338 -8.37 31.39 -8.14
N MET A 339 -8.84 30.49 -9.01
CA MET A 339 -9.94 29.58 -8.67
C MET A 339 -9.53 28.49 -7.66
N ALA A 340 -8.31 27.97 -7.76
CA ALA A 340 -7.77 27.01 -6.78
C ALA A 340 -7.57 27.67 -5.40
N ARG A 341 -7.02 28.89 -5.36
CA ARG A 341 -6.81 29.65 -4.10
C ARG A 341 -8.11 30.16 -3.48
N ALA A 342 -9.18 30.38 -4.27
CA ALA A 342 -10.48 30.78 -3.74
C ALA A 342 -11.20 29.63 -3.01
N GLN A 343 -11.04 28.38 -3.47
CA GLN A 343 -11.62 27.22 -2.80
C GLN A 343 -10.91 26.86 -1.49
N ASP A 344 -9.59 27.07 -1.41
CA ASP A 344 -8.84 26.86 -0.16
C ASP A 344 -9.17 27.89 0.93
N ARG A 345 -9.62 29.11 0.56
CA ARG A 345 -10.05 30.12 1.54
C ARG A 345 -11.41 29.82 2.18
N GLU A 346 -12.35 29.23 1.43
CA GLU A 346 -13.66 28.84 1.99
C GLU A 346 -13.54 27.67 3.00
N VAL A 347 -12.52 26.80 2.88
CA VAL A 347 -12.33 25.67 3.82
C VAL A 347 -11.73 26.11 5.15
N VAL A 348 -10.94 27.19 5.17
CA VAL A 348 -10.34 27.71 6.42
C VAL A 348 -11.34 28.54 7.23
N GLU A 349 -12.28 29.24 6.60
CA GLU A 349 -13.30 30.01 7.33
C GLU A 349 -14.43 29.14 7.91
N ILE A 350 -14.70 27.94 7.37
CA ILE A 350 -15.74 27.03 7.90
C ILE A 350 -15.23 26.18 9.08
N THR A 351 -13.92 26.16 9.35
CA THR A 351 -13.31 25.41 10.47
C THR A 351 -12.87 26.28 11.64
N ALA A 352 -13.18 27.59 11.59
CA ALA A 352 -12.93 28.56 12.64
C ALA A 352 -14.24 29.17 13.15
N ASP A 353 -15.17 28.33 13.60
CA ASP A 353 -16.26 28.66 14.53
C ASP A 353 -16.66 27.43 15.36
#